data_AF-A0A972GK45-F1
#
_entry.id   AF-A0A972GK45-F1
#
_cell.length_a   1.000
_cell.length_b   1.000
_cell.length_c   1.000
_cell.angle_alpha   90.00
_cell.angle_beta   90.00
_cell.angle_gamma   90.00
#
_symmetry.space_group_name_H-M   'P 1'
#
loop_
_entity.id
_entity.type
_entity.pdbx_description
1 polymer ?
#
loop_
_entity_poly.entity_id
_entity_poly.type
_entity_poly.pdbx_seq_one_letter_code
_entity_poly.pdbx_strand_id
1 'polypeptide(L)'
;MKTSIKGIQAAQAAALKAAAAVKPKNGLGRAVRYATLAAHRFATAETVVATGTWRASHRPEVRGARGRIYVDPNSVNPRGGGRPSRYGPALEMTRGGRYAVYGRTAREAGPRILAQAGAQLKRELP
;
A
#
# COMPACT_ATOMS: atom_id res chain seq x y z
N MET A 1 -2.84 4.43 -54.50
CA MET A 1 -3.43 5.42 -53.58
C MET A 1 -2.74 5.29 -52.22
N LYS A 2 -2.03 6.31 -51.72
CA LYS A 2 -1.26 6.25 -50.46
C LYS A 2 -2.15 6.76 -49.33
N THR A 3 -2.77 5.85 -48.57
CA THR A 3 -3.58 6.20 -47.40
C THR A 3 -2.66 6.61 -46.24
N SER A 4 -2.72 7.89 -45.85
CA SER A 4 -2.04 8.41 -44.66
C SER A 4 -3.06 8.58 -43.54
N ILE A 5 -2.84 7.90 -42.41
CA ILE A 5 -3.69 8.05 -41.22
C ILE A 5 -3.20 9.28 -40.46
N LYS A 6 -3.94 10.39 -40.54
CA LYS A 6 -3.66 11.60 -39.76
C LYS A 6 -3.73 11.27 -38.26
N GLY A 7 -2.72 11.70 -37.50
CA GLY A 7 -2.70 11.56 -36.04
C GLY A 7 -2.21 10.22 -35.51
N ILE A 8 -1.77 9.28 -36.36
CA ILE A 8 -1.26 7.99 -35.91
C ILE A 8 -0.04 8.12 -34.99
N GLN A 9 0.82 9.11 -35.22
CA GLN A 9 1.98 9.39 -34.37
C GLN A 9 1.57 9.89 -32.98
N ALA A 10 0.54 10.74 -32.90
CA ALA A 10 0.00 11.21 -31.62
C ALA A 10 -0.65 10.05 -30.84
N ALA A 11 -1.40 9.18 -31.52
CA ALA A 11 -1.97 7.97 -30.92
C ALA A 11 -0.89 7.01 -30.42
N GLN A 12 0.18 6.79 -31.20
CA GLN A 12 1.32 5.97 -30.80
C GLN A 12 2.05 6.56 -29.59
N ALA A 13 2.27 7.89 -29.55
CA ALA A 13 2.88 8.56 -28.41
C ALA A 13 2.02 8.44 -27.14
N ALA A 14 0.70 8.60 -27.26
CA ALA A 14 -0.23 8.41 -26.15
C ALA A 14 -0.22 6.96 -25.64
N ALA A 15 -0.24 5.97 -26.54
CA ALA A 15 -0.15 4.56 -26.19
C ALA A 15 1.16 4.22 -25.46
N LEU A 16 2.30 4.76 -25.91
CA LEU A 16 3.59 4.59 -25.25
C LEU A 16 3.61 5.23 -23.85
N LYS A 17 3.01 6.42 -23.69
CA LYS A 17 2.88 7.09 -22.40
C LYS A 17 2.00 6.29 -21.43
N ALA A 18 0.86 5.79 -21.88
CA ALA A 18 -0.01 4.93 -21.09
C ALA A 18 0.70 3.62 -20.69
N ALA A 19 1.39 2.98 -21.63
CA ALA A 19 2.18 1.78 -21.36
C ALA A 19 3.31 2.04 -20.36
N ALA A 20 3.94 3.22 -20.40
CA ALA A 20 4.93 3.62 -19.42
C ALA A 20 4.31 3.84 -18.03
N ALA A 21 3.14 4.46 -17.93
CA ALA A 21 2.48 4.74 -16.65
C ALA A 21 2.13 3.47 -15.86
N VAL A 22 1.75 2.39 -16.55
CA VAL A 22 1.39 1.11 -15.91
C VAL A 22 2.60 0.23 -15.56
N LYS A 23 3.83 0.62 -15.92
CA LYS A 23 5.03 -0.15 -15.58
C LYS A 23 5.27 -0.13 -14.05
N PRO A 24 5.72 -1.26 -13.45
CA PRO A 24 5.98 -1.37 -12.01
C PRO A 24 6.99 -0.36 -11.44
N LYS A 25 7.88 0.20 -12.28
CA LYS A 25 8.89 1.19 -11.86
C LYS A 25 8.45 2.64 -12.08
N ASN A 26 7.28 2.86 -12.68
CA ASN A 26 6.78 4.18 -13.06
C ASN A 26 5.52 4.54 -12.25
N GLY A 27 4.47 5.05 -12.88
CA GLY A 27 3.25 5.54 -12.22
C GLY A 27 2.58 4.53 -11.33
N LEU A 28 2.43 3.29 -11.80
CA LEU A 28 1.85 2.22 -10.98
C LEU A 28 2.71 1.94 -9.75
N GLY A 29 4.04 1.92 -9.90
CA GLY A 29 4.96 1.75 -8.77
C GLY A 29 4.88 2.88 -7.75
N ARG A 30 4.74 4.13 -8.21
CA ARG A 30 4.53 5.30 -7.35
C ARG A 30 3.21 5.24 -6.61
N ALA A 31 2.12 4.92 -7.31
CA ALA A 31 0.79 4.76 -6.72
C ALA A 31 0.76 3.66 -5.65
N VAL A 32 1.39 2.51 -5.93
CA VAL A 32 1.52 1.40 -4.97
C VAL A 32 2.38 1.81 -3.76
N ARG A 33 3.49 2.52 -3.99
CA ARG A 33 4.32 3.05 -2.89
C ARG A 33 3.53 3.99 -2.00
N TYR A 34 2.78 4.93 -2.59
CA TYR A 34 1.90 5.83 -1.86
C TYR A 34 0.88 5.04 -1.03
N ALA A 35 0.16 4.11 -1.68
CA ALA A 35 -0.88 3.33 -1.02
C ALA A 35 -0.33 2.51 0.16
N THR A 36 0.84 1.90 -0.02
CA THR A 36 1.50 1.10 1.03
C THR A 36 1.89 1.94 2.22
N LEU A 37 2.48 3.12 2.00
CA LEU A 37 2.88 4.02 3.10
C LEU A 37 1.66 4.64 3.80
N ALA A 38 0.62 5.00 3.05
CA ALA A 38 -0.61 5.53 3.64
C ALA A 38 -1.33 4.48 4.50
N ALA A 39 -1.42 3.24 4.00
CA ALA A 39 -1.98 2.12 4.76
C ALA A 39 -1.13 1.80 6.00
N HIS A 40 0.20 1.86 5.90
CA HIS A 40 1.10 1.66 7.04
C HIS A 40 0.89 2.71 8.13
N ARG A 41 0.76 3.98 7.75
CA ARG A 41 0.48 5.08 8.69
C ARG A 41 -0.85 4.89 9.41
N PHE A 42 -1.89 4.47 8.70
CA PHE A 42 -3.18 4.19 9.33
C PHE A 42 -3.09 2.99 10.27
N ALA A 43 -2.48 1.88 9.82
CA ALA A 43 -2.30 0.69 10.64
C ALA A 43 -1.53 0.99 11.93
N THR A 44 -0.44 1.76 11.86
CA THR A 44 0.34 2.12 13.06
C THR A 44 -0.42 3.05 13.99
N ALA A 45 -1.14 4.04 13.46
CA ALA A 45 -1.96 4.96 14.26
C ALA A 45 -3.06 4.22 15.03
N GLU A 46 -3.76 3.30 14.36
CA GLU A 46 -4.88 2.55 14.93
C GLU A 46 -4.45 1.35 15.78
N THR A 47 -3.19 0.93 15.69
CA THR A 47 -2.68 -0.15 16.54
C THR A 47 -2.75 0.28 18.01
N VAL A 48 -3.45 -0.52 18.80
CA VAL A 48 -3.54 -0.35 20.26
C VAL A 48 -2.17 -0.38 20.93
N VAL A 49 -1.99 0.45 21.94
CA VAL A 49 -0.73 0.58 22.68
C VAL A 49 -0.90 0.11 24.10
N ALA A 50 -0.22 -0.98 24.42
CA ALA A 50 0.11 -1.33 25.80
C ALA A 50 1.55 -0.91 26.10
N THR A 51 2.53 -1.52 25.41
CA THR A 51 3.95 -1.16 25.50
C THR A 51 4.48 -0.45 24.25
N GLY A 52 3.64 -0.30 23.23
CA GLY A 52 4.03 0.26 21.92
C GLY A 52 4.75 -0.71 20.98
N THR A 53 5.20 -1.88 21.46
CA THR A 53 5.98 -2.83 20.67
C THR A 53 5.25 -3.30 19.40
N TRP A 54 3.96 -3.58 19.48
CA TRP A 54 3.18 -3.99 18.30
C TRP A 54 3.05 -2.89 17.27
N ARG A 55 2.78 -1.65 17.70
CA ARG A 55 2.76 -0.49 16.80
C ARG A 55 4.11 -0.33 16.10
N ALA A 56 5.19 -0.36 16.88
CA ALA A 56 6.55 -0.16 16.40
C ALA A 56 7.06 -1.28 15.48
N SER A 57 6.47 -2.47 15.51
CA SER A 57 6.90 -3.61 14.70
C SER A 57 6.26 -3.65 13.31
N HIS A 58 5.35 -2.74 12.95
CA HIS A 58 4.80 -2.67 11.60
C HIS A 58 5.88 -2.20 10.61
N ARG A 59 6.08 -2.95 9.52
CA ARG A 59 7.04 -2.68 8.46
C ARG A 59 6.32 -2.59 7.11
N PRO A 60 6.49 -1.50 6.36
CA PRO A 60 6.06 -1.44 4.97
C PRO A 60 7.17 -1.99 4.06
N GLU A 61 6.78 -2.67 2.99
CA GLU A 61 7.69 -3.09 1.93
C GLU A 61 7.01 -2.91 0.57
N VAL A 62 7.76 -2.37 -0.39
CA VAL A 62 7.29 -2.14 -1.76
C VAL A 62 8.27 -2.77 -2.74
N ARG A 63 7.76 -3.67 -3.60
CA ARG A 63 8.49 -4.32 -4.68
C ARG A 63 7.74 -4.12 -5.99
N GLY A 64 8.18 -3.13 -6.78
CA GLY A 64 7.52 -2.77 -8.04
C GLY A 64 6.06 -2.37 -7.82
N ALA A 65 5.14 -3.11 -8.46
CA ALA A 65 3.69 -2.89 -8.36
C ALA A 65 3.03 -3.64 -7.18
N ARG A 66 3.81 -4.19 -6.25
CA ARG A 66 3.30 -4.87 -5.06
C ARG A 66 3.79 -4.18 -3.79
N GLY A 67 2.86 -3.91 -2.88
CA GLY A 67 3.13 -3.44 -1.54
C GLY A 67 2.64 -4.44 -0.50
N ARG A 68 3.33 -4.53 0.64
CA ARG A 68 2.84 -5.25 1.82
C ARG A 68 3.19 -4.51 3.10
N ILE A 69 2.37 -4.73 4.12
CA ILE A 69 2.67 -4.34 5.49
C ILE A 69 2.71 -5.63 6.29
N TYR A 70 3.73 -5.78 7.12
CA TYR A 70 3.90 -6.98 7.93
C TYR A 70 4.44 -6.61 9.30
N VAL A 71 4.30 -7.53 10.25
CA VAL A 71 4.91 -7.41 11.57
C VAL A 71 6.33 -7.97 11.52
N ASP A 72 7.30 -7.17 11.93
CA ASP A 72 8.70 -7.55 12.03
C ASP A 72 8.85 -8.81 12.90
N PRO A 73 9.32 -9.95 12.33
CA PRO A 73 9.42 -11.21 13.06
C PRO A 73 10.46 -11.19 14.18
N ASN A 74 11.42 -10.26 14.12
CA ASN A 74 12.52 -10.13 15.07
C ASN A 74 12.22 -9.15 16.21
N SER A 75 11.08 -8.46 16.16
CA SER A 75 10.67 -7.59 17.26
C SER A 75 10.31 -8.40 18.51
N VAL A 76 10.77 -7.92 19.66
CA VAL A 76 10.52 -8.54 20.98
C VAL A 76 10.00 -7.47 21.93
N ASN A 77 8.94 -7.79 22.68
CA ASN A 77 8.40 -6.90 23.70
C ASN A 77 9.33 -6.90 24.93
N PRO A 78 9.92 -5.76 25.33
CA PRO A 78 10.88 -5.72 26.43
C PRO A 78 10.25 -6.04 27.80
N ARG A 79 8.93 -5.87 27.96
CA ARG A 79 8.25 -6.11 29.25
C ARG A 79 8.01 -7.58 29.56
N GLY A 80 7.91 -8.44 28.55
CA GLY A 80 7.49 -9.83 28.74
C GLY A 80 7.99 -10.83 27.69
N GLY A 81 8.96 -10.44 26.86
CA GLY A 81 9.58 -11.31 25.85
C GLY A 81 8.69 -11.74 24.68
N GLY A 82 7.38 -11.41 24.71
CA GLY A 82 6.43 -11.78 23.66
C GLY A 82 6.77 -11.16 22.31
N ARG A 83 6.63 -11.94 21.24
CA ARG A 83 6.87 -11.49 19.85
C ARG A 83 5.59 -10.92 19.23
N PRO A 84 5.56 -9.65 18.78
CA PRO A 84 4.39 -9.06 18.14
C PRO A 84 3.93 -9.79 16.88
N SER A 85 4.86 -10.41 16.16
CA SER A 85 4.55 -11.23 14.99
C SER A 85 3.69 -12.46 15.31
N ARG A 86 3.68 -12.92 16.56
CA ARG A 86 2.83 -14.02 17.04
C ARG A 86 1.55 -13.51 17.67
N TYR A 87 1.65 -12.61 18.65
CA TYR A 87 0.48 -12.18 19.39
C TYR A 87 -0.38 -11.16 18.63
N GLY A 88 0.20 -10.35 17.73
CA GLY A 88 -0.54 -9.35 16.94
C GLY A 88 -1.62 -9.98 16.06
N PRO A 89 -1.28 -10.93 15.17
CA PRO A 89 -2.27 -11.68 14.39
C PRO A 89 -3.30 -12.41 15.26
N ALA A 90 -2.86 -12.99 16.37
CA ALA A 90 -3.78 -13.65 17.31
C ALA A 90 -4.79 -12.65 17.90
N LEU A 91 -4.36 -11.44 18.28
CA LEU A 91 -5.25 -10.38 18.76
C LEU A 91 -6.23 -9.91 17.67
N GLU A 92 -5.77 -9.79 16.42
CA GLU A 92 -6.65 -9.42 15.29
C GLU A 92 -7.79 -10.43 15.11
N MET A 93 -7.44 -11.72 15.09
CA MET A 93 -8.39 -12.80 14.82
C MET A 93 -9.36 -13.05 16.00
N THR A 94 -8.85 -12.98 17.23
CA THR A 94 -9.63 -13.38 18.42
C THR A 94 -10.46 -12.24 19.01
N ARG A 95 -9.96 -11.00 18.98
CA ARG A 95 -10.64 -9.86 19.62
C ARG A 95 -11.39 -8.97 18.64
N GLY A 96 -10.96 -8.94 17.38
CA GLY A 96 -11.56 -8.09 16.36
C GLY A 96 -11.63 -6.62 16.78
N GLY A 97 -12.62 -5.89 16.25
CA GLY A 97 -12.88 -4.49 16.61
C GLY A 97 -11.62 -3.63 16.50
N ARG A 98 -11.25 -2.94 17.57
CA ARG A 98 -10.03 -2.11 17.63
C ARG A 98 -8.72 -2.87 17.40
N TYR A 99 -8.72 -4.19 17.58
CA TYR A 99 -7.56 -5.05 17.34
C TYR A 99 -7.47 -5.56 15.90
N ALA A 100 -8.52 -5.43 15.08
CA ALA A 100 -8.51 -5.84 13.68
C ALA A 100 -7.79 -4.79 12.79
N VAL A 101 -6.54 -4.46 13.10
CA VAL A 101 -5.81 -3.32 12.51
C VAL A 101 -5.76 -3.42 10.99
N TYR A 102 -5.39 -4.58 10.42
CA TYR A 102 -5.31 -4.72 8.96
C TYR A 102 -6.69 -4.69 8.30
N GLY A 103 -7.68 -5.35 8.90
CA GLY A 103 -9.06 -5.33 8.40
C GLY A 103 -9.67 -3.93 8.42
N ARG A 104 -9.43 -3.16 9.49
CA ARG A 104 -9.82 -1.76 9.61
C ARG A 104 -9.09 -0.88 8.61
N THR A 105 -7.80 -1.09 8.40
CA THR A 105 -7.02 -0.36 7.39
C THR A 105 -7.63 -0.51 6.00
N ALA A 106 -8.00 -1.73 5.61
CA ALA A 106 -8.63 -2.00 4.34
C ALA A 106 -10.03 -1.36 4.22
N ARG A 107 -10.84 -1.43 5.28
CA ARG A 107 -12.24 -0.96 5.27
C ARG A 107 -12.38 0.56 5.42
N GLU A 108 -11.65 1.15 6.35
CA GLU A 108 -11.84 2.55 6.79
C GLU A 108 -10.95 3.50 5.98
N ALA A 109 -9.67 3.16 5.79
CA ALA A 109 -8.73 3.99 5.04
C ALA A 109 -8.59 3.61 3.57
N GLY A 110 -8.81 2.32 3.25
CA GLY A 110 -8.63 1.75 1.92
C GLY A 110 -9.31 2.54 0.80
N PRO A 111 -10.61 2.88 0.88
CA PRO A 111 -11.29 3.62 -0.18
C PRO A 111 -10.62 4.97 -0.49
N ARG A 112 -10.26 5.75 0.55
CA ARG A 112 -9.58 7.05 0.38
C ARG A 112 -8.18 6.88 -0.20
N ILE A 113 -7.42 5.90 0.32
CA ILE A 113 -6.06 5.61 -0.15
C ILE A 113 -6.07 5.21 -1.62
N LEU A 114 -6.99 4.35 -2.03
CA LEU A 114 -7.15 3.91 -3.42
C LEU A 114 -7.56 5.06 -4.33
N ALA A 115 -8.47 5.94 -3.90
CA ALA A 115 -8.85 7.12 -4.66
C ALA A 115 -7.65 8.05 -4.89
N GLN A 116 -6.84 8.29 -3.85
CA GLN A 116 -5.65 9.15 -3.94
C GLN A 116 -4.54 8.52 -4.80
N ALA A 117 -4.26 7.23 -4.62
CA ALA A 117 -3.29 6.50 -5.44
C ALA A 117 -3.73 6.45 -6.91
N GLY A 118 -5.02 6.20 -7.16
CA GLY A 118 -5.62 6.20 -8.50
C GLY A 118 -5.57 7.57 -9.16
N ALA A 119 -5.83 8.66 -8.41
CA ALA A 119 -5.70 10.02 -8.93
C ALA A 119 -4.25 10.34 -9.33
N GLN A 120 -3.25 9.88 -8.57
CA GLN A 120 -1.85 10.02 -8.93
C GLN A 120 -1.53 9.28 -10.23
N LEU A 121 -1.98 8.02 -10.37
CA LEU A 121 -1.78 7.24 -11.59
C LEU A 121 -2.46 7.90 -12.80
N LYS A 122 -3.69 8.38 -12.64
CA LYS A 122 -4.44 9.07 -13.72
C LYS A 122 -3.73 10.32 -14.23
N ARG A 123 -3.05 11.08 -13.37
CA ARG A 123 -2.27 12.26 -13.78
C ARG A 123 -1.09 11.92 -14.70
N GLU A 124 -0.67 10.66 -14.73
CA GLU A 124 0.43 10.21 -15.56
C GLU A 124 -0.02 9.62 -16.91
N LEU A 125 -1.32 9.36 -17.04
CA LEU A 125 -1.92 8.97 -18.31
C LEU A 125 -1.94 10.19 -19.27
N PRO A 126 -1.86 9.96 -20.59
CA PRO A 126 -2.07 11.00 -21.59
C PRO A 126 -3.44 11.65 -21.47
#